data_AF-A0A1M7F9I3-F1
#
_entry.id   AF-A0A1M7F9I3-F1
#
_cell.length_a   1.000
_cell.length_b   1.000
_cell.length_c   1.000
_cell.angle_alpha   90.00
_cell.angle_beta   90.00
_cell.angle_gamma   90.00
#
_symmetry.space_group_name_H-M   'P 1'
#
loop_
_entity.id
_entity.type
_entity.pdbx_description
1 polymer ?
#
loop_
_entity_poly.entity_id
_entity_poly.type
_entity_poly.pdbx_seq_one_letter_code
_entity_poly.pdbx_strand_id
1 'polypeptide(L)'
;MTWTEEQARALITDSGTLKRGQELAAPAKWGNLGQTDTAAWGECKGSGSKPYQTGIDLTAPAFKCSCPSRVFPCKHGAGLLLLLARQPQLLSGTTPPEWLHEWLEKRQQTQEKQVAKAVETAAAADSEATEAAAAVARQKREAQRQSRMQRGAQELETWLVDVVRAGLAATDQQPRSFWENQAARLVDNQLPGLATVVRELPAFRHQGADWPARLLARLGELYLLVRAFQRLPELSENARQEVLQLVGVNLKKEDVQATQPAVLDEWRVLDLTTTEEDRLTVRRAWLRGQQTSRMALVVEFSFGGQPFATPLVPDGSYTGELTFYPGLLPLRAIPGQLTFKGVQPGNPVPTGSIGPGQLLEDYATALARQPWLREWPALLSGGVPTPAAEGWLLQFPAETDASDMAGAGSPTSNPTELRLLCDDQFGWDLRAISGGFPLTVFGEWTGQGLRPLVGWDTVAELQTA
;
A
#
# COMPACT_ATOMS: atom_id res chain seq x y z
N MET A 1 -14.61 7.32 -20.69
CA MET A 1 -14.05 6.61 -19.51
C MET A 1 -15.13 6.47 -18.46
N THR A 2 -15.30 5.31 -17.84
CA THR A 2 -16.31 5.09 -16.78
C THR A 2 -15.59 5.05 -15.44
N TRP A 3 -15.91 5.99 -14.55
CA TRP A 3 -15.39 6.01 -13.18
C TRP A 3 -16.20 5.08 -12.30
N THR A 4 -15.55 4.31 -11.43
CA THR A 4 -16.24 3.53 -10.41
C THR A 4 -16.41 4.33 -9.12
N GLU A 5 -17.39 3.94 -8.30
CA GLU A 5 -17.58 4.58 -7.00
C GLU A 5 -16.40 4.35 -6.06
N GLU A 6 -15.70 3.21 -6.21
CA GLU A 6 -14.48 2.90 -5.48
C GLU A 6 -13.35 3.88 -5.83
N GLN A 7 -13.15 4.14 -7.12
CA GLN A 7 -12.18 5.13 -7.60
C GLN A 7 -12.51 6.55 -7.12
N ALA A 8 -13.80 6.89 -7.08
CA ALA A 8 -14.25 8.17 -6.53
C ALA A 8 -13.88 8.30 -5.04
N ARG A 9 -14.10 7.24 -4.26
CA ARG A 9 -13.82 7.20 -2.81
C ARG A 9 -12.32 7.25 -2.52
N ALA A 10 -11.50 6.63 -3.35
CA ALA A 10 -10.03 6.65 -3.21
C ALA A 10 -9.42 8.07 -3.22
N LEU A 11 -10.08 9.04 -3.84
CA LEU A 11 -9.65 10.43 -3.89
C LEU A 11 -10.20 11.30 -2.74
N ILE A 12 -11.16 10.78 -1.96
CA ILE A 12 -11.84 11.50 -0.88
C ILE A 12 -11.37 10.95 0.46
N THR A 13 -10.35 11.59 1.04
CA THR A 13 -9.69 11.12 2.27
C THR A 13 -10.46 11.41 3.56
N ASP A 14 -11.37 12.40 3.55
CA ASP A 14 -12.16 12.79 4.73
C ASP A 14 -13.55 12.13 4.71
N SER A 15 -13.82 11.25 5.68
CA SER A 15 -15.08 10.51 5.82
C SER A 15 -16.31 11.42 5.94
N GLY A 16 -16.18 12.55 6.64
CA GLY A 16 -17.23 13.56 6.75
C GLY A 16 -17.53 14.26 5.42
N THR A 17 -16.52 14.50 4.60
CA THR A 17 -16.66 15.05 3.24
C THR A 17 -17.27 14.04 2.30
N LEU A 18 -16.89 12.76 2.40
CA LEU A 18 -17.49 11.68 1.65
C LEU A 18 -18.99 11.56 1.94
N LYS A 19 -19.39 11.53 3.22
CA LYS A 19 -20.81 11.47 3.61
C LYS A 19 -21.61 12.65 3.07
N ARG A 20 -21.11 13.88 3.23
CA ARG A 20 -21.75 15.09 2.70
C ARG A 20 -21.76 15.12 1.17
N GLY A 21 -20.76 14.55 0.52
CA GLY A 21 -20.68 14.38 -0.93
C GLY A 21 -21.73 13.40 -1.45
N GLN A 22 -21.94 12.28 -0.76
CA GLN A 22 -22.98 11.31 -1.09
C GLN A 22 -24.38 11.94 -1.06
N GLU A 23 -24.66 12.78 -0.06
CA GLU A 23 -25.91 13.54 0.00
C GLU A 23 -26.06 14.51 -1.17
N LEU A 24 -24.95 15.04 -1.70
CA LEU A 24 -24.93 15.94 -2.85
C LEU A 24 -24.95 15.20 -4.18
N ALA A 25 -24.63 13.91 -4.25
CA ALA A 25 -24.67 13.07 -5.45
C ALA A 25 -26.13 12.73 -5.88
N ALA A 26 -27.01 13.74 -5.88
CA ALA A 26 -28.41 13.65 -6.23
C ALA A 26 -28.70 14.61 -7.41
N PRO A 27 -29.25 14.13 -8.55
CA PRO A 27 -29.40 14.93 -9.76
C PRO A 27 -30.11 16.27 -9.57
N ALA A 28 -31.15 16.31 -8.71
CA ALA A 28 -31.95 17.50 -8.45
C ALA A 28 -31.16 18.70 -7.86
N LYS A 29 -29.97 18.43 -7.31
CA LYS A 29 -29.09 19.44 -6.70
C LYS A 29 -28.11 20.06 -7.70
N TRP A 30 -28.03 19.54 -8.91
CA TRP A 30 -27.07 19.94 -9.93
C TRP A 30 -27.76 20.56 -11.15
N GLY A 31 -27.11 21.56 -11.74
CA GLY A 31 -27.41 22.10 -13.06
C GLY A 31 -26.14 22.13 -13.90
N ASN A 32 -26.28 22.44 -15.20
CA ASN A 32 -25.17 22.58 -16.15
C ASN A 32 -24.13 21.44 -16.04
N LEU A 33 -24.63 20.19 -15.99
CA LEU A 33 -23.78 19.01 -15.89
C LEU A 33 -23.19 18.66 -17.25
N GLY A 34 -21.91 18.36 -17.28
CA GLY A 34 -21.26 17.90 -18.50
C GLY A 34 -19.93 17.24 -18.23
N GLN A 35 -19.45 16.52 -19.24
CA GLN A 35 -18.17 15.84 -19.23
C GLN A 35 -17.55 15.88 -20.63
N THR A 36 -16.23 15.88 -20.65
CA THR A 36 -15.40 15.48 -21.78
C THR A 36 -14.61 14.24 -21.37
N ASP A 37 -13.75 13.74 -22.26
CA ASP A 37 -12.80 12.67 -21.90
C ASP A 37 -11.78 13.10 -20.83
N THR A 38 -11.60 14.41 -20.64
CA THR A 38 -10.54 14.99 -19.81
C THR A 38 -11.05 15.79 -18.61
N ALA A 39 -12.35 16.11 -18.55
CA ALA A 39 -12.91 16.92 -17.48
C ALA A 39 -14.38 16.59 -17.20
N ALA A 40 -14.84 16.86 -15.98
CA ALA A 40 -16.25 16.83 -15.61
C ALA A 40 -16.62 18.10 -14.85
N TRP A 41 -17.85 18.61 -15.03
CA TRP A 41 -18.31 19.81 -14.35
C TRP A 41 -19.78 19.77 -13.98
N GLY A 42 -20.15 20.65 -13.05
CA GLY A 42 -21.52 20.87 -12.66
C GLY A 42 -21.67 22.09 -11.76
N GLU A 43 -22.89 22.62 -11.71
CA GLU A 43 -23.28 23.74 -10.87
C GLU A 43 -24.18 23.23 -9.74
N CYS A 44 -23.64 23.19 -8.52
CA CYS A 44 -24.36 22.67 -7.36
C CYS A 44 -25.17 23.78 -6.67
N LYS A 45 -26.46 23.55 -6.42
CA LYS A 45 -27.31 24.47 -5.65
C LYS A 45 -26.79 24.59 -4.21
N GLY A 46 -26.36 25.80 -3.86
CA GLY A 46 -25.81 26.13 -2.56
C GLY A 46 -26.75 26.99 -1.71
N SER A 47 -26.24 27.43 -0.57
CA SER A 47 -26.92 28.37 0.34
C SER A 47 -26.92 29.83 -0.17
N GLY A 48 -26.24 30.12 -1.27
CA GLY A 48 -26.15 31.45 -1.88
C GLY A 48 -27.06 31.61 -3.09
N SER A 49 -27.13 32.82 -3.64
CA SER A 49 -27.93 33.14 -4.84
C SER A 49 -27.35 32.59 -6.14
N LYS A 50 -26.04 32.30 -6.18
CA LYS A 50 -25.36 31.68 -7.32
C LYS A 50 -24.99 30.23 -6.99
N PRO A 51 -25.25 29.26 -7.89
CA PRO A 51 -24.75 27.89 -7.74
C PRO A 51 -23.23 27.83 -7.64
N TYR A 52 -22.71 26.85 -6.91
CA TYR A 52 -21.28 26.60 -6.84
C TYR A 52 -20.79 25.86 -8.09
N GLN A 53 -20.04 26.57 -8.93
CA GLN A 53 -19.27 26.00 -10.03
C GLN A 53 -18.26 24.99 -9.49
N THR A 54 -18.37 23.74 -9.93
CA THR A 54 -17.53 22.62 -9.51
C THR A 54 -17.01 21.91 -10.76
N GLY A 55 -15.70 21.68 -10.81
CA GLY A 55 -15.00 21.07 -11.93
C GLY A 55 -13.98 20.03 -11.46
N ILE A 56 -13.74 19.05 -12.30
CA ILE A 56 -12.81 17.95 -12.10
C ILE A 56 -11.95 17.84 -13.35
N ASP A 57 -10.64 17.84 -13.18
CA ASP A 57 -9.67 17.42 -14.19
C ASP A 57 -9.51 15.91 -14.06
N LEU A 58 -9.88 15.16 -15.10
CA LEU A 58 -9.83 13.69 -15.12
C LEU A 58 -8.48 13.14 -15.61
N THR A 59 -7.65 13.99 -16.23
CA THR A 59 -6.33 13.60 -16.75
C THR A 59 -5.29 13.50 -15.64
N ALA A 60 -5.41 14.34 -14.62
CA ALA A 60 -4.63 14.27 -13.39
C ALA A 60 -5.59 14.63 -12.25
N PRO A 61 -6.28 13.64 -11.65
CA PRO A 61 -7.45 13.85 -10.79
C PRO A 61 -7.28 15.02 -9.81
N ALA A 62 -7.90 16.15 -10.15
CA ALA A 62 -7.82 17.38 -9.39
C ALA A 62 -9.16 18.09 -9.38
N PHE A 63 -9.43 18.83 -8.31
CA PHE A 63 -10.75 19.39 -8.04
C PHE A 63 -10.69 20.90 -7.98
N LYS A 64 -11.69 21.54 -8.59
CA LYS A 64 -11.97 22.97 -8.46
C LYS A 64 -13.40 23.16 -8.00
N CYS A 65 -13.58 24.03 -7.01
CA CYS A 65 -14.90 24.48 -6.61
C CYS A 65 -14.83 25.96 -6.20
N SER A 66 -15.92 26.69 -6.43
CA SER A 66 -16.11 28.09 -6.01
C SER A 66 -16.58 28.24 -4.56
N CYS A 67 -16.80 27.14 -3.83
CA CYS A 67 -17.24 27.18 -2.43
C CYS A 67 -16.09 27.64 -1.48
N PRO A 68 -16.40 28.13 -0.27
CA PRO A 68 -15.39 28.66 0.67
C PRO A 68 -14.51 27.59 1.34
N SER A 69 -14.68 26.30 1.00
CA SER A 69 -13.84 25.21 1.54
C SER A 69 -12.39 25.37 1.11
N ARG A 70 -11.46 25.18 2.05
CA ARG A 70 -10.02 25.08 1.77
C ARG A 70 -9.53 23.63 1.64
N VAL A 71 -10.42 22.66 1.86
CA VAL A 71 -10.15 21.22 1.71
C VAL A 71 -10.70 20.77 0.35
N PHE A 72 -9.87 20.09 -0.43
CA PHE A 72 -10.18 19.57 -1.76
C PHE A 72 -9.82 18.07 -1.85
N PRO A 73 -10.70 17.20 -2.40
CA PRO A 73 -12.07 17.51 -2.84
C PRO A 73 -12.95 18.03 -1.70
N CYS A 74 -13.75 19.07 -1.96
CA CYS A 74 -14.77 19.52 -1.01
C CYS A 74 -16.05 18.68 -1.18
N LYS A 75 -17.08 18.88 -0.34
CA LYS A 75 -18.34 18.12 -0.48
C LYS A 75 -18.98 18.21 -1.88
N HIS A 76 -18.82 19.34 -2.58
CA HIS A 76 -19.33 19.49 -3.95
C HIS A 76 -18.46 18.72 -4.95
N GLY A 77 -17.14 18.79 -4.84
CA GLY A 77 -16.22 18.01 -5.67
C GLY A 77 -16.43 16.50 -5.50
N ALA A 78 -16.57 16.05 -4.24
CA ALA A 78 -16.93 14.68 -3.90
C ALA A 78 -18.30 14.28 -4.49
N GLY A 79 -19.30 15.15 -4.36
CA GLY A 79 -20.64 14.92 -4.90
C GLY A 79 -20.66 14.81 -6.44
N LEU A 80 -19.91 15.67 -7.15
CA LEU A 80 -19.79 15.61 -8.61
C LEU A 80 -19.08 14.34 -9.07
N LEU A 81 -18.00 13.94 -8.39
CA LEU A 81 -17.26 12.73 -8.72
C LEU A 81 -18.10 11.46 -8.49
N LEU A 82 -18.84 11.40 -7.39
CA LEU A 82 -19.78 10.31 -7.13
C LEU A 82 -20.94 10.30 -8.14
N LEU A 83 -21.39 11.47 -8.60
CA LEU A 83 -22.42 11.56 -9.63
C LEU A 83 -21.90 11.07 -10.98
N LEU A 84 -20.67 11.45 -11.35
CA LEU A 84 -19.95 10.96 -12.52
C LEU A 84 -19.83 9.43 -12.50
N ALA A 85 -19.51 8.85 -11.34
CA ALA A 85 -19.36 7.40 -11.20
C ALA A 85 -20.69 6.63 -11.25
N ARG A 86 -21.75 7.16 -10.61
CA ARG A 86 -23.04 6.46 -10.50
C ARG A 86 -23.96 6.66 -11.70
N GLN A 87 -23.92 7.85 -12.28
CA GLN A 87 -24.88 8.30 -13.30
C GLN A 87 -24.19 9.15 -14.39
N PRO A 88 -23.16 8.61 -15.08
CA PRO A 88 -22.42 9.35 -16.11
C PRO A 88 -23.31 9.90 -17.23
N GLN A 89 -24.43 9.24 -17.53
CA GLN A 89 -25.41 9.65 -18.53
C GLN A 89 -26.05 11.02 -18.26
N LEU A 90 -26.01 11.51 -17.01
CA LEU A 90 -26.54 12.83 -16.64
C LEU A 90 -25.59 13.98 -17.01
N LEU A 91 -24.32 13.68 -17.27
CA LEU A 91 -23.30 14.65 -17.65
C LEU A 91 -23.24 14.77 -19.17
N SER A 92 -24.35 15.19 -19.79
CA SER A 92 -24.50 15.23 -21.25
C SER A 92 -23.91 16.47 -21.93
N GLY A 93 -23.57 17.51 -21.17
CA GLY A 93 -22.87 18.68 -21.72
C GLY A 93 -21.48 18.30 -22.22
N THR A 94 -21.17 18.61 -23.47
CA THR A 94 -19.86 18.29 -24.10
C THR A 94 -18.96 19.51 -24.27
N THR A 95 -19.50 20.71 -24.13
CA THR A 95 -18.75 21.97 -24.24
C THR A 95 -18.40 22.47 -22.83
N PRO A 96 -17.10 22.48 -22.45
CA PRO A 96 -16.67 23.02 -21.17
C PRO A 96 -17.06 24.50 -21.02
N PRO A 97 -17.58 24.93 -19.87
CA PRO A 97 -17.75 26.34 -19.55
C PRO A 97 -16.40 27.08 -19.55
N GLU A 98 -16.41 28.37 -19.90
CA GLU A 98 -15.21 29.22 -19.98
C GLU A 98 -14.37 29.19 -18.70
N TRP A 99 -15.00 29.28 -17.52
CA TRP A 99 -14.31 29.23 -16.22
C TRP A 99 -13.56 27.91 -15.97
N LEU A 100 -14.03 26.79 -16.56
CA LEU A 100 -13.38 25.50 -16.45
C LEU A 100 -12.18 25.44 -17.40
N HIS A 101 -12.34 25.97 -18.61
CA HIS A 101 -11.28 26.02 -19.62
C HIS A 101 -10.08 26.83 -19.11
N GLU A 102 -10.32 28.05 -18.61
CA GLU A 102 -9.29 28.90 -18.01
C GLU A 102 -8.54 28.20 -16.87
N TRP A 103 -9.27 27.43 -16.04
CA TRP A 103 -8.66 26.70 -14.94
C TRP A 103 -7.78 25.54 -15.42
N LEU A 104 -8.24 24.77 -16.42
CA LEU A 104 -7.48 23.65 -17.00
C LEU A 104 -6.21 24.14 -17.71
N GLU A 105 -6.29 25.21 -18.52
CA GLU A 105 -5.13 25.80 -19.18
C GLU A 105 -4.09 26.31 -18.18
N LYS A 106 -4.53 27.02 -17.13
CA LYS A 106 -3.64 27.49 -16.07
C LYS A 106 -2.98 26.34 -15.33
N ARG A 107 -3.67 25.20 -15.16
CA ARG A 107 -3.11 23.99 -14.54
C ARG A 107 -2.02 23.39 -15.41
N GLN A 108 -2.28 23.20 -16.71
CA GLN A 108 -1.29 22.68 -17.65
C GLN A 108 -0.01 23.54 -17.65
N GLN A 109 -0.15 24.86 -17.75
CA GLN A 109 0.99 25.79 -17.69
C GLN A 109 1.74 25.74 -16.34
N THR A 110 1.03 25.50 -15.24
CA THR A 110 1.66 25.37 -13.91
C THR A 110 2.40 24.05 -13.77
N GLN A 111 1.85 22.96 -14.31
CA GLN A 111 2.51 21.66 -14.34
C GLN A 111 3.79 21.70 -15.18
N GLU A 112 3.74 22.29 -16.38
CA GLU A 112 4.92 22.49 -17.22
C GLU A 112 6.01 23.33 -16.52
N LYS A 113 5.61 24.40 -15.82
CA LYS A 113 6.54 25.23 -15.03
C LYS A 113 7.09 24.53 -13.79
N GLN A 114 6.31 23.66 -13.14
CA GLN A 114 6.79 22.85 -12.01
C GLN A 114 7.78 21.77 -12.47
N VAL A 115 7.56 21.17 -13.65
CA VAL A 115 8.53 20.26 -14.29
C VAL A 115 9.83 21.01 -14.58
N ALA A 116 9.78 22.22 -15.14
CA ALA A 116 10.97 23.04 -15.38
C ALA A 116 11.69 23.45 -14.09
N LYS A 117 10.95 23.84 -13.04
CA LYS A 117 11.51 24.27 -11.76
C LYS A 117 12.10 23.12 -10.94
N ALA A 118 11.54 21.92 -11.03
CA ALA A 118 12.11 20.72 -10.39
C ALA A 118 13.50 20.38 -10.93
N VAL A 119 13.76 20.66 -12.22
CA VAL A 119 15.09 20.52 -12.84
C VAL A 119 16.07 21.59 -12.37
N GLU A 120 15.62 22.85 -12.19
CA GLU A 120 16.48 23.93 -11.70
C GLU A 120 16.80 23.86 -10.20
N THR A 121 15.88 23.33 -9.37
CA THR A 121 16.08 23.30 -7.91
C THR A 121 17.08 22.20 -7.48
N ALA A 122 17.43 21.27 -8.38
CA ALA A 122 18.49 20.28 -8.16
C ALA A 122 19.91 20.87 -8.28
N ALA A 123 20.06 22.10 -8.78
CA ALA A 123 21.35 22.73 -9.06
C ALA A 123 21.78 23.80 -8.02
N ALA A 124 20.97 24.07 -7.00
CA ALA A 124 21.21 25.18 -6.07
C ALA A 124 21.11 24.73 -4.61
N ALA A 125 22.06 23.89 -4.18
CA ALA A 125 22.31 23.66 -2.77
C ALA A 125 23.82 23.59 -2.55
N ASP A 126 24.46 24.75 -2.39
CA ASP A 126 25.73 24.81 -1.70
C ASP A 126 25.93 26.17 -1.03
N SER A 127 26.14 26.15 0.29
CA SER A 127 26.71 27.27 1.02
C SER A 127 27.50 26.73 2.23
N GLU A 128 28.78 26.45 2.00
CA GLU A 128 29.67 25.64 2.85
C GLU A 128 30.16 26.28 4.18
N ALA A 129 29.84 27.54 4.49
CA ALA A 129 30.58 28.23 5.57
C ALA A 129 30.04 28.06 7.00
N THR A 130 28.85 27.47 7.20
CA THR A 130 28.27 27.21 8.55
C THR A 130 28.12 25.72 8.89
N GLU A 131 28.53 24.83 7.98
CA GLU A 131 28.28 23.40 8.07
C GLU A 131 29.24 22.64 8.97
N ALA A 132 30.51 23.04 9.09
CA ALA A 132 31.51 22.24 9.82
C ALA A 132 31.20 22.11 11.33
N ALA A 133 30.79 23.20 12.00
CA ALA A 133 30.41 23.16 13.42
C ALA A 133 29.07 22.43 13.64
N ALA A 134 28.12 22.59 12.72
CA ALA A 134 26.85 21.88 12.74
C ALA A 134 27.02 20.37 12.45
N ALA A 135 27.98 20.00 11.59
CA ALA A 135 28.34 18.64 11.24
C ALA A 135 28.98 17.90 12.43
N VAL A 136 29.92 18.54 13.15
CA VAL A 136 30.50 17.96 14.37
C VAL A 136 29.43 17.76 15.46
N ALA A 137 28.53 18.74 15.65
CA ALA A 137 27.42 18.60 16.59
C ALA A 137 26.39 17.53 16.15
N ARG A 138 26.18 17.34 14.85
CA ARG A 138 25.35 16.26 14.28
C ARG A 138 25.99 14.90 14.50
N GLN A 139 27.27 14.74 14.20
CA GLN A 139 28.04 13.51 14.43
C GLN A 139 28.04 13.12 15.91
N LYS A 140 28.24 14.08 16.83
CA LYS A 140 28.18 13.80 18.28
C LYS A 140 26.79 13.34 18.72
N ARG A 141 25.71 13.96 18.22
CA ARG A 141 24.33 13.54 18.51
C ARG A 141 24.01 12.18 17.93
N GLU A 142 24.51 11.88 16.75
CA GLU A 142 24.34 10.61 16.06
C GLU A 142 25.08 9.48 16.78
N ALA A 143 26.32 9.71 17.21
CA ALA A 143 27.07 8.77 18.04
C ALA A 143 26.39 8.52 19.40
N GLN A 144 25.86 9.55 20.05
CA GLN A 144 25.08 9.41 21.29
C GLN A 144 23.77 8.64 21.08
N ARG A 145 23.09 8.87 19.95
CA ARG A 145 21.91 8.10 19.53
C ARG A 145 22.27 6.64 19.32
N GLN A 146 23.32 6.36 18.55
CA GLN A 146 23.78 5.01 18.27
C GLN A 146 24.17 4.27 19.56
N SER A 147 24.86 4.93 20.49
CA SER A 147 25.21 4.35 21.80
C SER A 147 23.97 3.99 22.63
N ARG A 148 22.95 4.86 22.67
CA ARG A 148 21.67 4.56 23.35
C ARG A 148 20.94 3.37 22.71
N MET A 149 20.85 3.36 21.38
CA MET A 149 20.26 2.25 20.66
C MET A 149 21.01 0.93 20.90
N GLN A 150 22.34 0.94 20.88
CA GLN A 150 23.13 -0.27 21.15
C GLN A 150 22.91 -0.79 22.58
N ARG A 151 22.81 0.10 23.57
CA ARG A 151 22.47 -0.29 24.94
C ARG A 151 21.07 -0.90 25.02
N GLY A 152 20.06 -0.26 24.43
CA GLY A 152 18.70 -0.79 24.41
C GLY A 152 18.60 -2.16 23.72
N ALA A 153 19.39 -2.38 22.67
CA ALA A 153 19.47 -3.67 21.99
C ALA A 153 20.11 -4.76 22.87
N GLN A 154 21.16 -4.46 23.63
CA GLN A 154 21.80 -5.39 24.57
C GLN A 154 20.88 -5.75 25.74
N GLU A 155 20.17 -4.77 26.28
CA GLU A 155 19.18 -4.98 27.33
C GLU A 155 18.03 -5.88 26.83
N LEU A 156 17.55 -5.64 25.61
CA LEU A 156 16.52 -6.48 24.99
C LEU A 156 17.03 -7.91 24.74
N GLU A 157 18.25 -8.09 24.27
CA GLU A 157 18.84 -9.42 24.08
C GLU A 157 18.83 -10.22 25.39
N THR A 158 19.29 -9.60 26.48
CA THR A 158 19.31 -10.22 27.81
C THR A 158 17.90 -10.62 28.23
N TRP A 159 16.94 -9.70 28.07
CA TRP A 159 15.54 -9.95 28.39
C TRP A 159 14.94 -11.10 27.56
N LEU A 160 15.25 -11.19 26.25
CA LEU A 160 14.78 -12.29 25.39
C LEU A 160 15.33 -13.63 25.85
N VAL A 161 16.61 -13.70 26.21
CA VAL A 161 17.24 -14.92 26.73
C VAL A 161 16.59 -15.33 28.05
N ASP A 162 16.29 -14.38 28.93
CA ASP A 162 15.62 -14.65 30.20
C ASP A 162 14.17 -15.13 30.01
N VAL A 163 13.42 -14.57 29.04
CA VAL A 163 12.08 -15.05 28.67
C VAL A 163 12.14 -16.52 28.22
N VAL A 164 13.09 -16.87 27.34
CA VAL A 164 13.24 -18.25 26.87
C VAL A 164 13.70 -19.18 28.01
N ARG A 165 14.62 -18.73 28.88
CA ARG A 165 15.10 -19.50 30.03
C ARG A 165 14.00 -19.77 31.06
N ALA A 166 13.11 -18.81 31.30
CA ALA A 166 11.95 -18.98 32.18
C ALA A 166 10.91 -19.96 31.60
N GLY A 167 10.96 -20.20 30.28
CA GLY A 167 10.07 -21.09 29.55
C GLY A 167 8.80 -20.38 29.06
N LEU A 168 8.34 -20.78 27.86
CA LEU A 168 7.20 -20.13 27.20
C LEU A 168 5.90 -20.25 27.99
N ALA A 169 5.70 -21.32 28.75
CA ALA A 169 4.52 -21.48 29.62
C ALA A 169 4.44 -20.38 30.68
N ALA A 170 5.57 -19.86 31.17
CA ALA A 170 5.58 -18.75 32.13
C ALA A 170 5.10 -17.43 31.51
N THR A 171 5.17 -17.29 30.19
CA THR A 171 4.73 -16.09 29.47
C THR A 171 3.21 -15.94 29.44
N ASP A 172 2.47 -17.05 29.56
CA ASP A 172 1.01 -17.07 29.61
C ASP A 172 0.46 -16.31 30.82
N GLN A 173 1.18 -16.37 31.93
CA GLN A 173 0.82 -15.71 33.19
C GLN A 173 1.35 -14.27 33.29
N GLN A 174 2.10 -13.78 32.30
CA GLN A 174 2.67 -12.44 32.36
C GLN A 174 1.61 -11.37 32.07
N PRO A 175 1.50 -10.32 32.91
CA PRO A 175 0.57 -9.23 32.66
C PRO A 175 0.99 -8.41 31.43
N ARG A 176 0.05 -7.64 30.85
CA ARG A 176 0.38 -6.73 29.72
C ARG A 176 1.53 -5.77 30.04
N SER A 177 1.63 -5.32 31.29
CA SER A 177 2.71 -4.43 31.76
C SER A 177 4.11 -5.04 31.62
N PHE A 178 4.26 -6.36 31.68
CA PHE A 178 5.54 -7.02 31.47
C PHE A 178 6.11 -6.67 30.08
N TRP A 179 5.27 -6.73 29.06
CA TRP A 179 5.62 -6.44 27.67
C TRP A 179 5.70 -4.93 27.40
N GLU A 180 4.73 -4.16 27.90
CA GLU A 180 4.71 -2.70 27.69
C GLU A 180 5.89 -2.00 28.35
N ASN A 181 6.33 -2.45 29.54
CA ASN A 181 7.51 -1.88 30.20
C ASN A 181 8.77 -2.10 29.35
N GLN A 182 8.92 -3.27 28.73
CA GLN A 182 10.04 -3.54 27.84
C GLN A 182 9.94 -2.72 26.54
N ALA A 183 8.75 -2.61 25.95
CA ALA A 183 8.51 -1.80 24.76
C ALA A 183 8.76 -0.30 25.02
N ALA A 184 8.37 0.23 26.18
CA ALA A 184 8.63 1.62 26.57
C ALA A 184 10.13 1.91 26.66
N ARG A 185 10.91 1.02 27.30
CA ARG A 185 12.39 1.13 27.35
C ARG A 185 13.03 1.14 25.97
N LEU A 186 12.49 0.38 25.02
CA LEU A 186 12.97 0.38 23.63
C LEU A 186 12.68 1.71 22.93
N VAL A 187 11.50 2.31 23.16
CA VAL A 187 11.18 3.65 22.64
C VAL A 187 12.13 4.71 23.22
N ASP A 188 12.39 4.66 24.54
CA ASP A 188 13.34 5.57 25.21
C ASP A 188 14.76 5.44 24.65
N ASN A 189 15.14 4.21 24.26
CA ASN A 189 16.41 3.90 23.59
C ASN A 189 16.37 4.08 22.06
N GLN A 190 15.30 4.67 21.50
CA GLN A 190 15.13 4.97 20.07
C GLN A 190 15.09 3.75 19.15
N LEU A 191 14.48 2.65 19.61
CA LEU A 191 14.23 1.41 18.88
C LEU A 191 12.71 1.14 18.74
N PRO A 192 11.93 2.08 18.16
CA PRO A 192 10.47 1.93 18.12
C PRO A 192 10.02 0.72 17.27
N GLY A 193 10.81 0.31 16.27
CA GLY A 193 10.49 -0.88 15.48
C GLY A 193 10.53 -2.17 16.32
N LEU A 194 11.53 -2.32 17.19
CA LEU A 194 11.61 -3.43 18.14
C LEU A 194 10.49 -3.36 19.18
N ALA A 195 10.15 -2.14 19.63
CA ALA A 195 9.05 -1.94 20.57
C ALA A 195 7.71 -2.42 19.98
N THR A 196 7.45 -2.12 18.71
CA THR A 196 6.25 -2.62 18.00
C THR A 196 6.21 -4.14 18.00
N VAL A 197 7.31 -4.83 17.66
CA VAL A 197 7.35 -6.31 17.68
C VAL A 197 7.10 -6.86 19.08
N VAL A 198 7.67 -6.26 20.13
CA VAL A 198 7.44 -6.69 21.53
C VAL A 198 5.96 -6.57 21.92
N ARG A 199 5.25 -5.53 21.44
CA ARG A 199 3.82 -5.35 21.70
C ARG A 199 2.93 -6.36 20.97
N GLU A 200 3.42 -6.98 19.90
CA GLU A 200 2.71 -8.05 19.18
C GLU A 200 2.79 -9.40 19.91
N LEU A 201 3.86 -9.66 20.68
CA LEU A 201 4.12 -10.96 21.32
C LEU A 201 2.97 -11.49 22.21
N PRO A 202 2.27 -10.67 23.02
CA PRO A 202 1.17 -11.15 23.86
C PRO A 202 -0.02 -11.68 23.07
N ALA A 203 -0.17 -11.31 21.79
CA ALA A 203 -1.30 -11.72 20.97
C ALA A 203 -1.22 -13.20 20.55
N PHE A 204 -0.02 -13.78 20.49
CA PHE A 204 0.17 -15.15 20.02
C PHE A 204 -0.54 -16.20 20.89
N ARG A 205 -0.64 -15.97 22.21
CA ARG A 205 -1.30 -16.90 23.16
C ARG A 205 -2.76 -17.23 22.81
N HIS A 206 -3.39 -16.36 22.02
CA HIS A 206 -4.79 -16.49 21.62
C HIS A 206 -4.97 -17.05 20.20
N GLN A 207 -3.88 -17.51 19.57
CA GLN A 207 -3.86 -17.91 18.15
C GLN A 207 -3.79 -19.44 17.96
N GLY A 208 -4.52 -20.20 18.77
CA GLY A 208 -4.63 -21.65 18.65
C GLY A 208 -3.66 -22.43 19.53
N ALA A 209 -3.72 -23.77 19.44
CA ALA A 209 -2.96 -24.67 20.30
C ALA A 209 -1.43 -24.67 20.01
N ASP A 210 -1.03 -24.22 18.82
CA ASP A 210 0.36 -24.10 18.38
C ASP A 210 1.01 -22.77 18.78
N TRP A 211 0.34 -21.96 19.61
CA TRP A 211 0.86 -20.67 20.08
C TRP A 211 2.29 -20.70 20.65
N PRO A 212 2.75 -21.75 21.39
CA PRO A 212 4.12 -21.75 21.90
C PRO A 212 5.15 -21.78 20.77
N ALA A 213 4.90 -22.56 19.71
CA ALA A 213 5.79 -22.65 18.57
C ALA A 213 5.84 -21.31 17.81
N ARG A 214 4.68 -20.67 17.60
CA ARG A 214 4.57 -19.35 16.96
C ARG A 214 5.28 -18.26 17.77
N LEU A 215 5.07 -18.23 19.07
CA LEU A 215 5.75 -17.29 19.97
C LEU A 215 7.27 -17.50 19.94
N LEU A 216 7.74 -18.75 19.97
CA LEU A 216 9.17 -19.06 19.90
C LEU A 216 9.79 -18.60 18.58
N ALA A 217 9.12 -18.87 17.46
CA ALA A 217 9.57 -18.41 16.14
C ALA A 217 9.72 -16.88 16.13
N ARG A 218 8.70 -16.17 16.64
CA ARG A 218 8.72 -14.70 16.70
C ARG A 218 9.78 -14.13 17.63
N LEU A 219 10.02 -14.77 18.79
CA LEU A 219 11.12 -14.43 19.69
C LEU A 219 12.49 -14.66 19.00
N GLY A 220 12.62 -15.74 18.23
CA GLY A 220 13.81 -16.05 17.45
C GLY A 220 14.10 -15.00 16.38
N GLU A 221 13.10 -14.62 15.58
CA GLU A 221 13.21 -13.53 14.60
C GLU A 221 13.64 -12.20 15.25
N LEU A 222 13.03 -11.85 16.39
CA LEU A 222 13.36 -10.65 17.13
C LEU A 222 14.81 -10.71 17.68
N TYR A 223 15.23 -11.85 18.22
CA TYR A 223 16.61 -12.07 18.65
C TYR A 223 17.59 -11.91 17.49
N LEU A 224 17.30 -12.50 16.32
CA LEU A 224 18.12 -12.35 15.12
C LEU A 224 18.23 -10.87 14.69
N LEU A 225 17.14 -10.10 14.75
CA LEU A 225 17.16 -8.68 14.42
C LEU A 225 18.03 -7.88 15.39
N VAL A 226 17.91 -8.14 16.69
CA VAL A 226 18.74 -7.52 17.73
C VAL A 226 20.22 -7.82 17.48
N ARG A 227 20.57 -9.08 17.22
CA ARG A 227 21.95 -9.49 16.92
C ARG A 227 22.49 -8.85 15.64
N ALA A 228 21.67 -8.77 14.60
CA ALA A 228 22.03 -8.10 13.35
C ALA A 228 22.27 -6.59 13.57
N PHE A 229 21.43 -5.93 14.37
CA PHE A 229 21.61 -4.52 14.74
C PHE A 229 22.88 -4.28 15.58
N GLN A 230 23.23 -5.19 16.48
CA GLN A 230 24.49 -5.08 17.23
C GLN A 230 25.72 -5.26 16.34
N ARG A 231 25.61 -6.03 15.26
CA ARG A 231 26.68 -6.31 14.28
C ARG A 231 26.56 -5.46 13.01
N LEU A 232 25.87 -4.33 13.08
CA LEU A 232 25.60 -3.46 11.93
C LEU A 232 26.83 -3.12 11.05
N PRO A 233 28.05 -2.92 11.62
CA PRO A 233 29.25 -2.66 10.81
C PRO A 233 29.69 -3.84 9.93
N GLU A 234 29.34 -5.08 10.29
CA GLU A 234 29.70 -6.31 9.58
C GLU A 234 28.75 -6.61 8.41
N LEU A 235 27.59 -5.95 8.37
CA LEU A 235 26.57 -6.16 7.35
C LEU A 235 26.91 -5.44 6.04
N SER A 236 26.46 -6.02 4.92
CA SER A 236 26.43 -5.31 3.63
C SER A 236 25.57 -4.05 3.73
N GLU A 237 25.76 -3.08 2.84
CA GLU A 237 25.03 -1.82 2.90
C GLU A 237 23.51 -2.02 2.82
N ASN A 238 23.03 -2.90 1.93
CA ASN A 238 21.61 -3.24 1.84
C ASN A 238 21.07 -3.90 3.13
N ALA A 239 21.81 -4.82 3.73
CA ALA A 239 21.43 -5.44 5.00
C ALA A 239 21.43 -4.44 6.15
N ARG A 240 22.38 -3.50 6.17
CA ARG A 240 22.42 -2.40 7.13
C ARG A 240 21.19 -1.51 7.02
N GLN A 241 20.82 -1.10 5.81
CA GLN A 241 19.63 -0.27 5.59
C GLN A 241 18.34 -1.01 5.96
N GLU A 242 18.25 -2.31 5.67
CA GLU A 242 17.13 -3.17 6.08
C GLU A 242 16.99 -3.18 7.61
N VAL A 243 18.06 -3.53 8.32
CA VAL A 243 18.07 -3.62 9.78
C VAL A 243 17.76 -2.27 10.43
N LEU A 244 18.33 -1.17 9.91
CA LEU A 244 18.05 0.18 10.39
C LEU A 244 16.57 0.53 10.27
N GLN A 245 15.94 0.24 9.13
CA GLN A 245 14.51 0.46 8.94
C GLN A 245 13.66 -0.40 9.87
N LEU A 246 14.00 -1.69 10.03
CA LEU A 246 13.29 -2.62 10.91
C LEU A 246 13.35 -2.23 12.38
N VAL A 247 14.46 -1.64 12.86
CA VAL A 247 14.54 -1.13 14.24
C VAL A 247 13.90 0.25 14.41
N GLY A 248 13.46 0.88 13.32
CA GLY A 248 12.73 2.15 13.32
C GLY A 248 13.57 3.40 13.01
N VAL A 249 14.72 3.24 12.35
CA VAL A 249 15.48 4.36 11.78
C VAL A 249 14.96 4.62 10.37
N ASN A 250 14.14 5.66 10.22
CA ASN A 250 13.55 6.03 8.94
C ASN A 250 14.50 6.84 8.07
N LEU A 251 14.60 6.47 6.80
CA LEU A 251 15.20 7.30 5.76
C LEU A 251 14.23 8.39 5.32
N LYS A 252 14.76 9.59 5.06
CA LYS A 252 13.96 10.68 4.50
C LYS A 252 13.67 10.40 3.03
N LYS A 253 12.49 10.80 2.57
CA LYS A 253 12.05 10.54 1.19
C LYS A 253 12.99 11.21 0.18
N GLU A 254 13.40 12.44 0.50
CA GLU A 254 14.26 13.27 -0.33
C GLU A 254 15.66 12.63 -0.47
N ASP A 255 16.22 12.10 0.63
CA ASP A 255 17.52 11.42 0.62
C ASP A 255 17.47 10.15 -0.24
N VAL A 256 16.37 9.38 -0.17
CA VAL A 256 16.18 8.18 -0.98
C VAL A 256 16.07 8.54 -2.46
N GLN A 257 15.27 9.55 -2.81
CA GLN A 257 15.13 10.03 -4.19
C GLN A 257 16.43 10.61 -4.77
N ALA A 258 17.29 11.19 -3.94
CA ALA A 258 18.58 11.72 -4.37
C ALA A 258 19.66 10.64 -4.54
N THR A 259 19.59 9.53 -3.80
CA THR A 259 20.69 8.54 -3.72
C THR A 259 20.40 7.23 -4.43
N GLN A 260 19.13 6.86 -4.59
CA GLN A 260 18.73 5.60 -5.21
C GLN A 260 18.32 5.81 -6.67
N PRO A 261 18.59 4.85 -7.57
CA PRO A 261 18.15 4.95 -8.95
C PRO A 261 16.62 4.86 -9.05
N ALA A 262 16.04 5.77 -9.82
CA ALA A 262 14.64 5.72 -10.19
C ALA A 262 14.39 4.59 -11.21
N VAL A 263 13.26 3.91 -11.09
CA VAL A 263 12.78 2.92 -12.04
C VAL A 263 11.65 3.53 -12.85
N LEU A 264 11.91 3.71 -14.14
CA LEU A 264 10.92 4.09 -15.14
C LEU A 264 10.13 2.86 -15.58
N ASP A 265 8.81 2.93 -15.46
CA ASP A 265 7.90 1.91 -15.98
C ASP A 265 6.50 2.50 -16.23
N GLU A 266 5.61 1.70 -16.78
CA GLU A 266 4.16 1.88 -16.67
C GLU A 266 3.64 1.07 -15.48
N TRP A 267 3.21 1.77 -14.44
CA TRP A 267 2.77 1.21 -13.18
C TRP A 267 1.25 1.09 -13.15
N ARG A 268 0.76 -0.15 -13.00
CA ARG A 268 -0.66 -0.42 -12.73
C ARG A 268 -0.88 -0.54 -11.24
N VAL A 269 -1.87 0.18 -10.70
CA VAL A 269 -2.34 -0.01 -9.31
C VAL A 269 -3.13 -1.31 -9.24
N LEU A 270 -2.65 -2.27 -8.43
CA LEU A 270 -3.31 -3.56 -8.18
C LEU A 270 -4.30 -3.44 -7.03
N ASP A 271 -3.86 -2.87 -5.91
CA ASP A 271 -4.67 -2.66 -4.71
C ASP A 271 -4.45 -1.27 -4.14
N LEU A 272 -5.49 -0.73 -3.49
CA LEU A 272 -5.44 0.53 -2.77
C LEU A 272 -6.25 0.45 -1.47
N THR A 273 -5.57 0.14 -0.37
CA THR A 273 -6.18 0.08 0.95
C THR A 273 -5.94 1.37 1.74
N THR A 274 -6.99 1.92 2.37
CA THR A 274 -6.90 3.11 3.23
C THR A 274 -7.42 2.78 4.63
N THR A 275 -6.62 3.07 5.66
CA THR A 275 -6.98 2.92 7.07
C THR A 275 -6.94 4.28 7.78
N GLU A 276 -7.82 4.48 8.76
CA GLU A 276 -7.89 5.69 9.56
C GLU A 276 -7.60 5.35 11.03
N GLU A 277 -6.58 5.98 11.60
CA GLU A 277 -6.22 5.90 13.01
C GLU A 277 -6.21 7.32 13.59
N ASP A 278 -7.22 7.65 14.41
CA ASP A 278 -7.47 8.98 14.97
C ASP A 278 -7.58 10.11 13.92
N ARG A 279 -6.49 10.86 13.70
CA ARG A 279 -6.41 11.95 12.70
C ARG A 279 -5.43 11.66 11.58
N LEU A 280 -4.85 10.46 11.59
CA LEU A 280 -3.88 9.97 10.63
C LEU A 280 -4.59 8.97 9.71
N THR A 281 -4.62 9.28 8.43
CA THR A 281 -5.07 8.36 7.39
C THR A 281 -3.83 7.77 6.72
N VAL A 282 -3.73 6.46 6.68
CA VAL A 282 -2.65 5.73 6.01
C VAL A 282 -3.21 5.08 4.77
N ARG A 283 -2.54 5.27 3.64
CA ARG A 283 -2.87 4.58 2.39
C ARG A 283 -1.72 3.71 1.94
N ARG A 284 -2.04 2.46 1.62
CA ARG A 284 -1.14 1.47 1.01
C ARG A 284 -1.62 1.25 -0.41
N ALA A 285 -0.75 1.46 -1.38
CA ALA A 285 -1.01 1.18 -2.78
C ALA A 285 0.01 0.15 -3.28
N TRP A 286 -0.47 -1.00 -3.74
CA TRP A 286 0.37 -1.95 -4.47
C TRP A 286 0.32 -1.63 -5.95
N LEU A 287 1.48 -1.49 -6.56
CA LEU A 287 1.63 -1.28 -8.00
C LEU A 287 2.50 -2.38 -8.60
N ARG A 288 2.24 -2.69 -9.87
CA ARG A 288 3.09 -3.56 -10.68
C ARG A 288 3.52 -2.85 -11.95
N GLY A 289 4.82 -2.85 -12.21
CA GLY A 289 5.38 -2.38 -13.47
C GLY A 289 5.00 -3.33 -14.60
N GLN A 290 4.46 -2.81 -15.70
CA GLN A 290 4.03 -3.62 -16.84
C GLN A 290 5.22 -4.17 -17.63
N GLN A 291 6.32 -3.40 -17.72
CA GLN A 291 7.51 -3.80 -18.47
C GLN A 291 8.46 -4.61 -17.59
N THR A 292 8.69 -4.17 -16.36
CA THR A 292 9.65 -4.82 -15.45
C THR A 292 9.04 -5.96 -14.63
N SER A 293 7.71 -6.08 -14.59
CA SER A 293 6.97 -6.95 -13.65
C SER A 293 7.29 -6.67 -12.18
N ARG A 294 7.97 -5.57 -11.85
CA ARG A 294 8.40 -5.25 -10.49
C ARG A 294 7.21 -4.86 -9.64
N MET A 295 7.14 -5.43 -8.43
CA MET A 295 6.16 -5.03 -7.42
C MET A 295 6.65 -3.82 -6.63
N ALA A 296 5.75 -2.88 -6.35
CA ALA A 296 6.03 -1.68 -5.58
C ALA A 296 4.91 -1.40 -4.58
N LEU A 297 5.29 -1.14 -3.33
CA LEU A 297 4.38 -0.71 -2.27
C LEU A 297 4.60 0.77 -1.97
N VAL A 298 3.63 1.60 -2.32
CA VAL A 298 3.61 3.02 -1.96
C VAL A 298 2.81 3.20 -0.69
N VAL A 299 3.43 3.77 0.35
CA VAL A 299 2.77 4.07 1.63
C VAL A 299 2.75 5.57 1.85
N GLU A 300 1.56 6.14 1.94
CA GLU A 300 1.33 7.56 2.15
C GLU A 300 0.53 7.82 3.42
N PHE A 301 0.80 8.97 4.01
CA PHE A 301 0.19 9.42 5.26
C PHE A 301 -0.48 10.76 4.99
N SER A 302 -1.72 10.91 5.42
CA SER A 302 -2.44 12.17 5.42
C SER A 302 -2.87 12.50 6.84
N PHE A 303 -2.74 13.78 7.23
CA PHE A 303 -3.17 14.27 8.53
C PHE A 303 -4.31 15.27 8.40
N GLY A 304 -5.39 15.06 9.15
CA GLY A 304 -6.50 16.01 9.21
C GLY A 304 -7.27 16.17 7.89
N GLY A 305 -7.48 15.07 7.16
CA GLY A 305 -8.35 15.03 5.98
C GLY A 305 -7.79 15.73 4.74
N GLN A 306 -6.47 15.98 4.68
CA GLN A 306 -5.82 16.46 3.47
C GLN A 306 -5.81 15.36 2.39
N PRO A 307 -5.80 15.70 1.09
CA PRO A 307 -5.58 14.71 0.06
C PRO A 307 -4.17 14.11 0.17
N PHE A 308 -4.01 12.88 -0.29
CA PHE A 308 -2.69 12.29 -0.45
C PHE A 308 -1.90 13.01 -1.55
N ALA A 309 -0.57 12.95 -1.47
CA ALA A 309 0.31 13.69 -2.38
C ALA A 309 0.20 13.17 -3.81
N THR A 310 0.10 11.85 -3.97
CA THR A 310 -0.09 11.22 -5.28
C THR A 310 -1.57 10.86 -5.48
N PRO A 311 -2.25 11.27 -6.55
CA PRO A 311 -3.65 10.90 -6.78
C PRO A 311 -3.78 9.48 -7.38
N LEU A 312 -3.34 8.47 -6.63
CA LEU A 312 -3.51 7.05 -6.98
C LEU A 312 -4.97 6.63 -6.87
N VAL A 313 -5.47 5.89 -7.87
CA VAL A 313 -6.82 5.32 -7.89
C VAL A 313 -6.75 3.81 -8.22
N PRO A 314 -7.70 3.00 -7.72
CA PRO A 314 -7.84 1.58 -8.07
C PRO A 314 -7.89 1.38 -9.59
N ASP A 315 -7.19 0.36 -10.08
CA ASP A 315 -7.02 0.02 -11.51
C ASP A 315 -6.40 1.14 -12.39
N GLY A 316 -5.88 2.22 -11.79
CA GLY A 316 -5.22 3.29 -12.52
C GLY A 316 -3.89 2.84 -13.11
N SER A 317 -3.61 3.26 -14.36
CA SER A 317 -2.28 3.15 -14.97
C SER A 317 -1.54 4.48 -14.94
N TYR A 318 -0.24 4.44 -14.64
CA TYR A 318 0.61 5.61 -14.51
C TYR A 318 1.97 5.38 -15.19
N THR A 319 2.36 6.24 -16.10
CA THR A 319 3.75 6.24 -16.62
C THR A 319 4.62 7.15 -15.77
N GLY A 320 5.77 6.67 -15.34
CA GLY A 320 6.75 7.51 -14.64
C GLY A 320 7.69 6.73 -13.73
N GLU A 321 8.24 7.46 -12.76
CA GLU A 321 9.35 7.00 -11.93
C GLU A 321 8.92 6.59 -10.54
N LEU A 322 9.36 5.41 -10.10
CA LEU A 322 9.35 5.00 -8.70
C LEU A 322 10.78 4.82 -8.19
N THR A 323 11.10 5.40 -7.03
CA THR A 323 12.37 5.18 -6.35
C THR A 323 12.17 4.27 -5.14
N PHE A 324 12.95 3.20 -5.04
CA PHE A 324 12.77 2.20 -3.98
C PHE A 324 13.65 2.49 -2.77
N TYR A 325 13.13 2.21 -1.57
CA TYR A 325 13.94 2.25 -0.37
C TYR A 325 15.02 1.16 -0.45
N PRO A 326 16.29 1.46 -0.09
CA PRO A 326 17.35 0.46 -0.10
C PRO A 326 17.05 -0.63 0.94
N GLY A 327 17.48 -1.85 0.65
CA GLY A 327 17.17 -3.01 1.49
C GLY A 327 17.52 -4.31 0.80
N LEU A 328 17.25 -5.44 1.45
CA LEU A 328 17.55 -6.76 0.90
C LEU A 328 16.57 -7.15 -0.21
N LEU A 329 15.30 -6.77 -0.04
CA LEU A 329 14.24 -6.94 -1.03
C LEU A 329 13.43 -5.64 -1.16
N PRO A 330 13.91 -4.65 -1.94
CA PRO A 330 13.27 -3.35 -2.09
C PRO A 330 11.87 -3.42 -2.73
N LEU A 331 10.83 -3.45 -1.89
CA LEU A 331 9.42 -3.38 -2.29
C LEU A 331 8.82 -1.99 -2.06
N ARG A 332 9.18 -1.34 -0.95
CA ARG A 332 8.65 -0.02 -0.62
C ARG A 332 9.20 1.03 -1.59
N ALA A 333 8.33 1.85 -2.14
CA ALA A 333 8.69 2.85 -3.14
C ALA A 333 8.14 4.25 -2.82
N ILE A 334 8.79 5.26 -3.39
CA ILE A 334 8.40 6.66 -3.37
C ILE A 334 8.04 7.07 -4.80
N PRO A 335 6.81 7.56 -5.03
CA PRO A 335 6.43 8.13 -6.32
C PRO A 335 7.28 9.36 -6.65
N GLY A 336 7.89 9.35 -7.84
CA GLY A 336 8.44 10.54 -8.48
C GLY A 336 7.34 11.26 -9.27
N GLN A 337 7.67 11.73 -10.47
CA GLN A 337 6.66 12.24 -11.39
C GLN A 337 5.89 11.07 -12.04
N LEU A 338 4.58 11.06 -11.83
CA LEU A 338 3.67 10.08 -12.44
C LEU A 338 2.65 10.80 -13.32
N THR A 339 2.53 10.32 -14.56
CA THR A 339 1.50 10.75 -15.50
C THR A 339 0.40 9.71 -15.53
N PHE A 340 -0.81 10.08 -15.10
CA PHE A 340 -1.96 9.19 -15.17
C PHE A 340 -2.35 8.93 -16.62
N LYS A 341 -2.43 7.66 -16.99
CA LYS A 341 -2.82 7.18 -18.32
C LYS A 341 -4.29 6.82 -18.42
N GLY A 342 -5.05 7.07 -17.35
CA GLY A 342 -6.44 6.66 -17.24
C GLY A 342 -6.59 5.33 -16.51
N VAL A 343 -7.85 4.99 -16.30
CA VAL A 343 -8.27 3.62 -16.02
C VAL A 343 -8.54 3.03 -17.41
N GLN A 344 -7.65 2.18 -17.92
CA GLN A 344 -7.83 1.62 -19.27
C GLN A 344 -9.20 0.90 -19.32
N PRO A 345 -10.08 1.24 -20.29
CA PRO A 345 -11.34 0.52 -20.44
C PRO A 345 -11.03 -0.93 -20.82
N GLY A 346 -11.53 -1.89 -20.02
CA GLY A 346 -11.29 -3.32 -20.23
C GLY A 346 -9.90 -3.79 -19.81
N ASN A 347 -9.33 -3.20 -18.75
CA ASN A 347 -8.04 -3.60 -18.17
C ASN A 347 -7.99 -5.13 -18.08
N PRO A 348 -7.23 -5.83 -18.94
CA PRO A 348 -7.23 -7.28 -18.91
C PRO A 348 -6.78 -7.70 -17.51
N VAL A 349 -7.32 -8.80 -17.01
CA VAL A 349 -6.96 -9.34 -15.70
C VAL A 349 -5.44 -9.32 -15.60
N PRO A 350 -4.85 -8.68 -14.57
CA PRO A 350 -3.40 -8.61 -14.47
C PRO A 350 -2.85 -10.02 -14.62
N THR A 351 -2.00 -10.26 -15.63
CA THR A 351 -1.58 -11.63 -15.93
C THR A 351 -0.84 -12.19 -14.73
N GLY A 352 -1.54 -13.04 -13.97
CA GLY A 352 -0.99 -13.80 -12.86
C GLY A 352 -0.02 -14.80 -13.43
N SER A 353 1.25 -14.64 -13.08
CA SER A 353 2.36 -15.38 -13.70
C SER A 353 2.80 -16.58 -12.86
N ILE A 354 2.19 -16.79 -11.69
CA ILE A 354 2.65 -17.79 -10.72
C ILE A 354 1.50 -18.66 -10.21
N GLY A 355 1.75 -19.97 -10.18
CA GLY A 355 0.95 -20.94 -9.42
C GLY A 355 1.40 -21.01 -7.96
N PRO A 356 0.74 -21.83 -7.13
CA PRO A 356 1.08 -21.98 -5.72
C PRO A 356 2.50 -22.51 -5.50
N GLY A 357 2.99 -23.43 -6.34
CA GLY A 357 4.38 -23.94 -6.24
C GLY A 357 5.42 -22.83 -6.40
N GLN A 358 5.31 -22.04 -7.47
CA GLN A 358 6.22 -20.91 -7.73
C GLN A 358 6.14 -19.84 -6.63
N LEU A 359 4.94 -19.55 -6.10
CA LEU A 359 4.80 -18.63 -4.95
C LEU A 359 5.64 -19.10 -3.75
N LEU A 360 5.56 -20.38 -3.40
CA LEU A 360 6.27 -20.93 -2.26
C LEU A 360 7.79 -20.93 -2.49
N GLU A 361 8.25 -21.19 -3.72
CA GLU A 361 9.67 -21.12 -4.08
C GLU A 361 10.21 -19.68 -4.06
N ASP A 362 9.47 -18.74 -4.64
CA ASP A 362 9.81 -17.32 -4.64
C ASP A 362 9.86 -16.79 -3.20
N TYR A 363 8.87 -17.14 -2.38
CA TYR A 363 8.83 -16.77 -0.98
C TYR A 363 9.98 -17.39 -0.18
N ALA A 364 10.31 -18.67 -0.40
CA ALA A 364 11.44 -19.31 0.28
C ALA A 364 12.77 -18.63 -0.10
N THR A 365 12.95 -18.29 -1.38
CA THR A 365 14.12 -17.54 -1.87
C THR A 365 14.18 -16.14 -1.26
N ALA A 366 13.05 -15.46 -1.17
CA ALA A 366 12.92 -14.14 -0.54
C ALA A 366 13.25 -14.22 0.96
N LEU A 367 12.67 -15.17 1.69
CA LEU A 367 12.87 -15.36 3.12
C LEU A 367 14.33 -15.72 3.46
N ALA A 368 14.99 -16.51 2.61
CA ALA A 368 16.42 -16.82 2.74
C ALA A 368 17.31 -15.57 2.63
N ARG A 369 16.87 -14.56 1.86
CA ARG A 369 17.57 -13.27 1.72
C ARG A 369 17.19 -12.29 2.83
N GLN A 370 15.92 -12.23 3.21
CA GLN A 370 15.39 -11.33 4.24
C GLN A 370 14.62 -12.14 5.30
N PRO A 371 15.25 -12.55 6.40
CA PRO A 371 14.64 -13.40 7.42
C PRO A 371 13.47 -12.76 8.20
N TRP A 372 13.29 -11.44 8.09
CA TRP A 372 12.22 -10.69 8.77
C TRP A 372 11.06 -10.32 7.84
N LEU A 373 10.99 -10.95 6.66
CA LEU A 373 9.95 -10.70 5.67
C LEU A 373 8.57 -11.10 6.23
N ARG A 374 7.69 -10.11 6.43
CA ARG A 374 6.34 -10.33 6.97
C ARG A 374 5.30 -10.63 5.91
N GLU A 375 5.45 -9.99 4.75
CA GLU A 375 4.45 -9.96 3.69
C GLU A 375 5.18 -10.02 2.35
N TRP A 376 4.74 -10.93 1.47
CA TRP A 376 5.27 -11.07 0.12
C TRP A 376 4.14 -10.90 -0.90
N PRO A 377 4.26 -10.00 -1.89
CA PRO A 377 3.20 -9.77 -2.86
C PRO A 377 3.02 -11.02 -3.74
N ALA A 378 1.78 -11.47 -3.89
CA ALA A 378 1.42 -12.64 -4.67
C ALA A 378 0.28 -12.28 -5.62
N LEU A 379 0.51 -12.48 -6.92
CA LEU A 379 -0.50 -12.36 -7.97
C LEU A 379 -0.73 -13.75 -8.58
N LEU A 380 -1.72 -14.46 -8.05
CA LEU A 380 -2.01 -15.85 -8.38
C LEU A 380 -3.15 -15.94 -9.39
N SER A 381 -3.03 -16.82 -10.36
CA SER A 381 -4.09 -17.13 -11.34
C SER A 381 -4.57 -18.57 -11.14
N GLY A 382 -5.86 -18.81 -11.42
CA GLY A 382 -6.41 -20.17 -11.47
C GLY A 382 -6.92 -20.72 -10.13
N GLY A 383 -7.01 -19.89 -9.09
CA GLY A 383 -7.53 -20.30 -7.78
C GLY A 383 -9.04 -20.14 -7.66
N VAL A 384 -9.72 -21.11 -7.04
CA VAL A 384 -11.15 -21.06 -6.70
C VAL A 384 -11.32 -20.83 -5.20
N PRO A 385 -11.91 -19.70 -4.76
CA PRO A 385 -12.19 -19.47 -3.34
C PRO A 385 -13.26 -20.45 -2.87
N THR A 386 -13.00 -21.25 -1.84
CA THR A 386 -13.91 -22.27 -1.33
C THR A 386 -14.04 -22.14 0.19
N PRO A 387 -15.27 -22.14 0.74
CA PRO A 387 -15.46 -22.13 2.20
C PRO A 387 -15.00 -23.47 2.79
N ALA A 388 -14.32 -23.41 3.94
CA ALA A 388 -13.83 -24.56 4.68
C ALA A 388 -14.32 -24.52 6.13
N ALA A 389 -14.08 -25.60 6.89
CA ALA A 389 -14.49 -25.67 8.30
C ALA A 389 -13.86 -24.54 9.16
N GLU A 390 -12.64 -24.12 8.81
CA GLU A 390 -11.88 -23.07 9.51
C GLU A 390 -11.56 -21.88 8.59
N GLY A 391 -12.59 -21.27 8.02
CA GLY A 391 -12.49 -20.05 7.20
C GLY A 391 -12.51 -20.36 5.70
N TRP A 392 -11.56 -19.82 4.96
CA TRP A 392 -11.56 -19.85 3.50
C TRP A 392 -10.27 -20.42 2.93
N LEU A 393 -10.39 -21.15 1.81
CA LEU A 393 -9.27 -21.69 1.05
C LEU A 393 -9.32 -21.14 -0.39
N LEU A 394 -8.16 -21.06 -1.02
CA LEU A 394 -8.01 -20.86 -2.46
C LEU A 394 -7.50 -22.18 -3.04
N GLN A 395 -8.37 -22.89 -3.75
CA GLN A 395 -8.10 -24.21 -4.31
C GLN A 395 -7.60 -24.09 -5.74
N PHE A 396 -6.49 -24.75 -6.04
CA PHE A 396 -5.91 -24.84 -7.38
C PHE A 396 -6.07 -26.27 -7.91
N PRO A 397 -6.28 -26.44 -9.23
CA PRO A 397 -6.20 -27.76 -9.83
C PRO A 397 -4.81 -28.34 -9.56
N ALA A 398 -4.74 -29.66 -9.42
CA ALA A 398 -3.46 -30.32 -9.18
C ALA A 398 -2.49 -30.05 -10.34
N GLU A 399 -1.27 -29.63 -10.01
CA GLU A 399 -0.22 -29.46 -11.01
C GLU A 399 0.08 -30.84 -11.63
N THR A 400 -0.23 -31.02 -12.91
CA THR A 400 0.23 -32.20 -13.65
C THR A 400 1.72 -32.05 -13.91
N ASP A 401 2.54 -32.78 -13.17
CA ASP A 401 3.97 -32.90 -13.48
C ASP A 401 4.13 -33.48 -14.89
N ALA A 402 5.03 -32.89 -15.69
CA ALA A 402 5.35 -33.39 -17.03
C ALA A 402 5.92 -34.83 -17.00
N SER A 403 6.33 -35.34 -15.83
CA SER A 403 6.75 -36.73 -15.62
C SER A 403 5.60 -37.73 -15.47
N ASP A 404 4.38 -37.29 -15.18
CA ASP A 404 3.21 -38.19 -15.03
C ASP A 404 2.59 -38.60 -16.37
N MET A 405 3.04 -38.02 -17.48
CA MET A 405 2.58 -38.36 -18.83
C MET A 405 3.09 -39.72 -19.35
N ALA A 406 3.95 -40.42 -18.58
CA ALA A 406 4.55 -41.71 -18.98
C ALA A 406 4.00 -42.93 -18.22
N GLY A 407 3.06 -42.77 -17.28
CA GLY A 407 2.52 -43.86 -16.48
C GLY A 407 1.00 -44.00 -16.61
N ALA A 408 0.52 -45.16 -17.04
CA ALA A 408 -0.91 -45.51 -17.08
C ALA A 408 -1.48 -45.78 -15.66
N GLY A 409 -1.32 -44.82 -14.75
CA GLY A 409 -1.98 -44.76 -13.45
C GLY A 409 -2.88 -43.53 -13.39
N SER A 410 -4.06 -43.66 -12.79
CA SER A 410 -4.94 -42.50 -12.55
C SER A 410 -4.17 -41.47 -11.71
N PRO A 411 -3.99 -40.22 -12.16
CA PRO A 411 -3.27 -39.22 -11.38
C PRO A 411 -4.06 -38.96 -10.10
N THR A 412 -3.47 -39.35 -8.97
CA THR A 412 -3.96 -39.08 -7.62
C THR A 412 -3.32 -37.81 -7.08
N SER A 413 -3.19 -36.79 -7.94
CA SER A 413 -2.65 -35.51 -7.51
C SER A 413 -3.76 -34.75 -6.79
N ASN A 414 -3.57 -34.54 -5.49
CA ASN A 414 -4.50 -33.75 -4.68
C ASN A 414 -4.43 -32.28 -5.14
N PRO A 415 -5.56 -31.55 -5.10
CA PRO A 415 -5.54 -30.12 -5.38
C PRO A 415 -4.62 -29.41 -4.38
N THR A 416 -3.91 -28.39 -4.85
CA THR A 416 -3.10 -27.52 -3.97
C THR A 416 -4.02 -26.49 -3.33
N GLU A 417 -3.97 -26.37 -2.02
CA GLU A 417 -4.85 -25.46 -1.26
C GLU A 417 -4.01 -24.43 -0.50
N LEU A 418 -4.35 -23.14 -0.69
CA LEU A 418 -3.77 -22.06 0.10
C LEU A 418 -4.81 -21.51 1.06
N ARG A 419 -4.45 -21.34 2.33
CA ARG A 419 -5.34 -20.69 3.31
C ARG A 419 -5.52 -19.21 2.98
N LEU A 420 -6.76 -18.73 2.95
CA LEU A 420 -7.09 -17.31 2.86
C LEU A 420 -7.23 -16.71 4.27
N LEU A 421 -6.52 -15.61 4.51
CA LEU A 421 -6.55 -14.84 5.75
C LEU A 421 -7.48 -13.63 5.58
N CYS A 422 -8.78 -13.91 5.47
CA CYS A 422 -9.83 -12.91 5.34
C CYS A 422 -10.99 -13.20 6.28
N ASP A 423 -11.87 -12.22 6.48
CA ASP A 423 -13.14 -12.46 7.14
C ASP A 423 -14.13 -13.17 6.21
N ASP A 424 -15.26 -13.60 6.77
CA ASP A 424 -16.26 -14.38 6.03
C ASP A 424 -16.90 -13.55 4.91
N GLN A 425 -17.13 -12.25 5.16
CA GLN A 425 -17.73 -11.35 4.17
C GLN A 425 -16.86 -11.25 2.92
N PHE A 426 -15.56 -11.00 3.10
CA PHE A 426 -14.62 -10.89 1.99
C PHE A 426 -14.47 -12.21 1.23
N GLY A 427 -14.49 -13.35 1.94
CA GLY A 427 -14.51 -14.67 1.31
C GLY A 427 -15.72 -14.88 0.41
N TRP A 428 -16.92 -14.50 0.88
CA TRP A 428 -18.14 -14.53 0.07
C TRP A 428 -18.09 -13.56 -1.11
N ASP A 429 -17.52 -12.36 -0.93
CA ASP A 429 -17.34 -11.39 -2.02
C ASP A 429 -16.45 -11.98 -3.12
N LEU A 430 -15.32 -12.58 -2.77
CA LEU A 430 -14.45 -13.28 -3.73
C LEU A 430 -15.17 -14.42 -4.45
N ARG A 431 -15.95 -15.24 -3.73
CA ARG A 431 -16.73 -16.33 -4.33
C ARG A 431 -17.81 -15.80 -5.28
N ALA A 432 -18.44 -14.69 -4.94
CA ALA A 432 -19.46 -14.04 -5.76
C ALA A 432 -18.86 -13.49 -7.05
N ILE A 433 -17.68 -12.86 -6.97
CA ILE A 433 -16.90 -12.40 -8.15
C ILE A 433 -16.55 -13.59 -9.04
N SER A 434 -16.12 -14.70 -8.45
CA SER A 434 -15.67 -15.88 -9.22
C SER A 434 -16.80 -16.66 -9.87
N GLY A 435 -18.04 -16.54 -9.38
CA GLY A 435 -19.17 -17.39 -9.82
C GLY A 435 -18.93 -18.89 -9.60
N GLY A 436 -17.96 -19.27 -8.77
CA GLY A 436 -17.50 -20.65 -8.60
C GLY A 436 -16.44 -21.12 -9.61
N PHE A 437 -15.99 -20.25 -10.51
CA PHE A 437 -14.88 -20.49 -11.44
C PHE A 437 -13.55 -20.03 -10.85
N PRO A 438 -12.41 -20.47 -11.44
CA PRO A 438 -11.11 -19.91 -11.11
C PRO A 438 -11.08 -18.39 -11.32
N LEU A 439 -10.26 -17.70 -10.54
CA LEU A 439 -10.10 -16.25 -10.62
C LEU A 439 -8.63 -15.86 -10.41
N THR A 440 -8.28 -14.62 -10.72
CA THR A 440 -6.95 -14.07 -10.40
C THR A 440 -7.02 -13.28 -9.11
N VAL A 441 -6.20 -13.64 -8.12
CA VAL A 441 -6.15 -12.99 -6.80
C VAL A 441 -4.82 -12.27 -6.64
N PHE A 442 -4.86 -11.01 -6.23
CA PHE A 442 -3.70 -10.34 -5.67
C PHE A 442 -3.81 -10.25 -4.14
N GLY A 443 -2.71 -10.53 -3.45
CA GLY A 443 -2.67 -10.48 -2.00
C GLY A 443 -1.25 -10.53 -1.43
N GLU A 444 -1.18 -10.61 -0.11
CA GLU A 444 0.06 -10.68 0.65
C GLU A 444 0.21 -12.06 1.28
N TRP A 445 1.23 -12.80 0.86
CA TRP A 445 1.60 -14.06 1.49
C TRP A 445 2.33 -13.79 2.81
N THR A 446 1.80 -14.36 3.90
CA THR A 446 2.30 -14.14 5.27
C THR A 446 3.23 -15.25 5.78
N GLY A 447 3.51 -16.26 4.94
CA GLY A 447 4.13 -17.51 5.37
C GLY A 447 3.17 -18.52 6.01
N GLN A 448 1.94 -18.10 6.37
CA GLN A 448 0.90 -18.95 6.96
C GLN A 448 -0.36 -19.07 6.09
N GLY A 449 -0.53 -18.12 5.19
CA GLY A 449 -1.69 -18.00 4.32
C GLY A 449 -1.60 -16.72 3.50
N LEU A 450 -2.43 -16.65 2.47
CA LEU A 450 -2.58 -15.48 1.62
C LEU A 450 -3.62 -14.56 2.25
N ARG A 451 -3.26 -13.31 2.54
CA ARG A 451 -4.22 -12.24 2.80
C ARG A 451 -4.67 -11.69 1.44
N PRO A 452 -5.87 -12.03 0.95
CA PRO A 452 -6.32 -11.50 -0.33
C PRO A 452 -6.63 -10.01 -0.19
N LEU A 453 -6.25 -9.22 -1.19
CA LEU A 453 -6.53 -7.78 -1.24
C LEU A 453 -7.56 -7.46 -2.33
N VAL A 454 -7.47 -8.13 -3.48
CA VAL A 454 -8.39 -7.95 -4.61
C VAL A 454 -8.46 -9.23 -5.44
N GLY A 455 -9.61 -9.46 -6.08
CA GLY A 455 -9.82 -10.56 -7.02
C GLY A 455 -10.48 -10.08 -8.31
N TRP A 456 -10.09 -10.69 -9.44
CA TRP A 456 -10.67 -10.43 -10.76
C TRP A 456 -11.22 -11.73 -11.35
N ASP A 457 -12.42 -11.65 -11.91
CA ASP A 457 -13.02 -12.75 -12.68
C ASP A 457 -12.24 -12.96 -14.00
N THR A 458 -11.78 -14.19 -14.24
CA THR A 458 -11.10 -14.56 -15.49
C THR A 458 -12.07 -14.90 -16.64
N VAL A 459 -13.37 -15.09 -16.37
CA VAL A 459 -14.38 -15.49 -17.38
C VAL A 459 -14.92 -14.30 -18.17
N ALA A 460 -14.95 -13.09 -17.58
CA ALA A 460 -15.41 -11.88 -18.24
C ALA A 460 -14.64 -11.53 -19.54
N GLU A 461 -13.38 -11.99 -19.68
CA GLU A 461 -12.59 -11.77 -20.91
C GLU A 461 -13.01 -12.68 -22.08
N LEU A 462 -13.48 -13.91 -21.81
CA LEU A 462 -13.84 -14.87 -22.85
C LEU A 462 -15.18 -14.56 -23.54
N GLN A 463 -16.00 -13.69 -22.94
CA GLN A 463 -17.29 -13.28 -23.52
C GLN A 463 -17.22 -11.97 -24.31
N THR A 464 -16.09 -11.25 -24.25
CA THR A 464 -15.87 -9.98 -24.96
C THR A 464 -14.79 -10.05 -26.05
N ALA A 465 -14.19 -11.22 -26.28
CA ALA A 465 -13.21 -11.45 -27.34
C ALA A 465 -13.87 -11.93 -28.65
#